data_AF-A0A529Y4K3-F1
#
_entry.id   AF-A0A529Y4K3-F1
#
_cell.length_a   1.000
_cell.length_b   1.000
_cell.length_c   1.000
_cell.angle_alpha   90.00
_cell.angle_beta   90.00
_cell.angle_gamma   90.00
#
_symmetry.space_group_name_H-M   'P 1'
#
loop_
_entity.id
_entity.type
_entity.pdbx_description
1 polymer ?
#
loop_
_entity_poly.entity_id
_entity_poly.type
_entity_poly.pdbx_seq_one_letter_code
_entity_poly.pdbx_strand_id
1 'polypeptide(L)'
;MAREGVDLLIVTDPANMAWLTGYDGWSFYVHQCVLVRLDDEPVWFGREMDANGARRTVYMDDSRIRSYADHYVQSSQYHPMTELGALITDLGWATGIIGIEKDNYYFTHAAFEALASTLPNVTFKDTTRLVKWERIVKSPREIEYM
;
A
#
# COMPACT_ATOMS: atom_id res chain seq x y z
N MET A 1 -11.01 -1.93 9.67
CA MET A 1 -11.56 -2.41 8.38
C MET A 1 -12.99 -2.90 8.49
N ALA A 2 -13.29 -3.98 9.24
CA ALA A 2 -14.66 -4.52 9.34
C ALA A 2 -15.74 -3.49 9.75
N ARG A 3 -15.47 -2.66 10.78
CA ARG A 3 -16.38 -1.57 11.19
C ARG A 3 -16.62 -0.52 10.11
N GLU A 4 -15.65 -0.35 9.22
CA GLU A 4 -15.71 0.60 8.10
C GLU A 4 -16.25 -0.05 6.82
N GLY A 5 -16.55 -1.35 6.83
CA GLY A 5 -16.95 -2.08 5.61
C GLY A 5 -15.90 -2.00 4.51
N VAL A 6 -14.61 -2.12 4.85
CA VAL A 6 -13.50 -2.10 3.89
C VAL A 6 -12.92 -3.50 3.76
N ASP A 7 -12.85 -3.99 2.52
CA ASP A 7 -12.39 -5.35 2.21
C ASP A 7 -10.87 -5.42 2.00
N LEU A 8 -10.29 -4.38 1.40
CA LEU A 8 -8.85 -4.22 1.13
C LEU A 8 -8.42 -2.79 1.43
N LEU A 9 -7.29 -2.60 2.11
CA LEU A 9 -6.64 -1.29 2.20
C LEU A 9 -5.45 -1.21 1.25
N ILE A 10 -5.29 -0.07 0.58
CA ILE A 10 -4.06 0.35 -0.10
C ILE A 10 -3.45 1.47 0.73
N VAL A 11 -2.40 1.15 1.47
CA VAL A 11 -1.72 2.06 2.39
C VAL A 11 -0.47 2.61 1.72
N THR A 12 -0.42 3.92 1.51
CA THR A 12 0.60 4.65 0.75
C THR A 12 1.44 5.60 1.62
N ASP A 13 0.97 5.92 2.82
CA ASP A 13 1.71 6.71 3.81
C ASP A 13 2.88 5.88 4.35
N PRO A 14 4.15 6.29 4.15
CA PRO A 14 5.32 5.50 4.52
C PRO A 14 5.37 5.20 6.01
N ALA A 15 4.86 6.10 6.87
CA ALA A 15 4.83 5.87 8.30
C ALA A 15 3.76 4.83 8.67
N ASN A 16 2.63 4.78 7.94
CA ASN A 16 1.65 3.70 8.08
C ASN A 16 2.19 2.37 7.55
N MET A 17 2.88 2.39 6.40
CA MET A 17 3.54 1.20 5.84
C MET A 17 4.55 0.61 6.82
N ALA A 18 5.43 1.44 7.38
CA ALA A 18 6.42 1.03 8.38
C ALA A 18 5.76 0.45 9.64
N TRP A 19 4.74 1.12 10.18
CA TRP A 19 4.03 0.64 11.38
C TRP A 19 3.32 -0.70 11.15
N LEU A 20 2.76 -0.91 9.96
CA LEU A 20 2.03 -2.14 9.61
C LEU A 20 2.93 -3.34 9.28
N THR A 21 4.17 -3.10 8.83
CA THR A 21 4.99 -4.15 8.20
C THR A 21 6.42 -4.23 8.69
N GLY A 22 6.95 -3.19 9.32
CA GLY A 22 8.38 -3.03 9.61
C GLY A 22 9.20 -2.46 8.45
N TYR A 23 8.59 -2.20 7.28
CA TYR A 23 9.30 -1.62 6.13
C TYR A 23 10.01 -0.31 6.49
N ASP A 24 11.29 -0.20 6.13
CA ASP A 24 12.06 1.02 6.29
C ASP A 24 12.94 1.26 5.06
N GLY A 25 13.13 2.54 4.73
CA GLY A 25 13.88 2.98 3.57
C GLY A 25 13.43 4.33 3.03
N TRP A 26 14.39 5.09 2.53
CA TRP A 26 14.10 6.32 1.78
C TRP A 26 13.71 5.97 0.35
N SER A 27 12.45 5.58 0.18
CA SER A 27 11.89 5.12 -1.11
C SER A 27 10.57 5.79 -1.48
N PHE A 28 9.99 6.60 -0.58
CA PHE A 28 8.69 7.25 -0.79
C PHE A 28 8.68 8.36 -1.86
N TYR A 29 9.82 8.60 -2.52
CA TYR A 29 9.90 9.46 -3.70
C TYR A 29 9.44 8.74 -4.99
N VAL A 30 9.23 7.42 -4.94
CA VAL A 30 8.55 6.62 -5.98
C VAL A 30 7.26 6.01 -5.42
N HIS A 31 6.36 5.58 -6.31
CA HIS A 31 5.09 4.98 -5.90
C HIS A 31 5.31 3.65 -5.18
N GLN A 32 4.68 3.47 -4.04
CA GLN A 32 4.71 2.23 -3.28
C GLN A 32 3.51 2.18 -2.34
N CYS A 33 3.17 0.97 -1.89
CA CYS A 33 2.12 0.78 -0.91
C CYS A 33 2.26 -0.55 -0.17
N VAL A 34 1.45 -0.70 0.88
CA VAL A 34 1.14 -1.98 1.51
C VAL A 34 -0.34 -2.28 1.28
N LEU A 35 -0.62 -3.49 0.77
CA LEU A 35 -1.96 -4.04 0.68
C LEU A 35 -2.29 -4.79 1.98
N VAL A 36 -3.45 -4.51 2.58
CA VAL A 36 -3.89 -5.16 3.83
C VAL A 36 -5.28 -5.76 3.68
N ARG A 37 -5.41 -7.05 4.00
CA ARG A 37 -6.67 -7.80 4.16
C ARG A 37 -6.84 -8.20 5.62
N LEU A 38 -8.09 -8.52 6.01
CA LEU A 38 -8.39 -8.98 7.38
C LEU A 38 -7.84 -10.38 7.68
N ASP A 39 -7.88 -11.25 6.68
CA ASP A 39 -7.65 -12.69 6.83
C ASP A 39 -6.37 -13.16 6.15
N ASP A 40 -5.46 -12.24 5.82
CA ASP A 40 -4.22 -12.56 5.11
C ASP A 40 -3.06 -11.63 5.51
N GLU A 41 -1.83 -12.08 5.29
CA GLU A 41 -0.64 -11.24 5.53
C GLU A 41 -0.60 -10.04 4.57
N PRO A 42 -0.05 -8.89 5.02
CA PRO A 42 0.12 -7.74 4.14
C PRO A 42 1.04 -8.04 2.96
N VAL A 43 0.80 -7.39 1.83
CA VAL A 43 1.69 -7.44 0.66
C VAL A 43 2.36 -6.09 0.49
N TRP A 44 3.68 -6.05 0.52
CA TRP A 44 4.44 -4.86 0.15
C TRP A 44 4.52 -4.79 -1.38
N PHE A 45 4.28 -3.60 -1.94
CA PHE A 45 4.39 -3.34 -3.36
C PHE A 45 5.18 -2.05 -3.60
N GLY A 46 6.23 -2.13 -4.41
CA GLY A 46 7.08 -0.98 -4.72
C GLY A 46 8.06 -1.22 -5.86
N ARG A 47 9.06 -0.37 -6.01
CA ARG A 47 10.08 -0.52 -7.06
C ARG A 47 10.94 -1.77 -6.82
N GLU A 48 11.35 -2.45 -7.90
CA GLU A 48 12.16 -3.67 -7.83
C GLU A 48 13.45 -3.54 -7.01
N MET A 49 14.18 -2.42 -7.11
CA MET A 49 15.38 -2.23 -6.29
C MET A 49 15.08 -2.12 -4.80
N ASP A 50 13.96 -1.48 -4.45
CA ASP A 50 13.53 -1.25 -3.07
C ASP A 50 12.95 -2.52 -2.43
N ALA A 51 12.54 -3.51 -3.24
CA ALA A 51 12.14 -4.83 -2.76
C ALA A 51 13.26 -5.52 -1.96
N ASN A 52 14.54 -5.21 -2.25
CA ASN A 52 15.65 -5.71 -1.44
C ASN A 52 15.70 -5.09 -0.04
N GLY A 53 15.30 -3.83 0.10
CA GLY A 53 15.11 -3.17 1.39
C GLY A 53 13.93 -3.80 2.14
N ALA A 54 12.82 -4.06 1.42
CA ALA A 54 11.67 -4.75 1.99
C ALA A 54 12.05 -6.13 2.56
N ARG A 55 12.75 -6.97 1.79
CA ARG A 55 13.25 -8.30 2.24
C ARG A 55 14.08 -8.29 3.52
N ARG A 56 14.63 -7.14 3.89
CA ARG A 56 15.50 -6.97 5.07
C ARG A 56 14.79 -6.34 6.25
N THR A 57 13.58 -5.83 6.07
CA THR A 57 12.90 -4.98 7.06
C THR A 57 11.49 -5.45 7.37
N VAL A 58 10.74 -5.96 6.39
CA VAL A 58 9.37 -6.43 6.63
C VAL A 58 9.37 -7.74 7.40
N TYR A 59 8.32 -7.98 8.20
CA TYR A 59 8.15 -9.27 8.90
C TYR A 59 7.53 -10.36 8.03
N MET A 60 6.82 -9.99 6.96
CA MET A 60 6.11 -10.94 6.08
C MET A 60 7.09 -11.78 5.25
N ASP A 61 6.63 -12.93 4.78
CA ASP A 61 7.41 -13.80 3.90
C ASP A 61 7.81 -13.12 2.57
N ASP A 62 8.93 -13.54 1.97
CA ASP A 62 9.43 -13.01 0.70
C ASP A 62 8.40 -13.09 -0.44
N SER A 63 7.49 -14.07 -0.41
CA SER A 63 6.38 -14.20 -1.37
C SER A 63 5.37 -13.04 -1.31
N ARG A 64 5.35 -12.28 -0.21
CA ARG A 64 4.52 -11.09 0.01
C ARG A 64 5.19 -9.79 -0.44
N ILE A 65 6.37 -9.87 -1.04
CA ILE A 65 7.10 -8.73 -1.57
C ILE A 65 6.94 -8.72 -3.09
N ARG A 66 6.10 -7.81 -3.58
CA ARG A 66 5.81 -7.63 -5.00
C ARG A 66 6.43 -6.34 -5.49
N SER A 67 6.81 -6.31 -6.76
CA SER A 67 7.43 -5.12 -7.35
C SER A 67 6.98 -4.87 -8.77
N TYR A 68 7.07 -3.62 -9.19
CA TYR A 68 6.92 -3.22 -10.58
C TYR A 68 8.29 -2.97 -11.24
N ALA A 69 8.36 -3.20 -12.54
CA ALA A 69 9.58 -3.06 -13.33
C ALA A 69 10.01 -1.59 -13.51
N ASP A 70 11.31 -1.38 -13.70
CA ASP A 70 11.90 -0.03 -13.75
C ASP A 70 11.36 0.88 -14.88
N HIS A 71 10.81 0.32 -15.97
CA HIS A 71 10.22 1.12 -17.06
C HIS A 71 8.92 1.86 -16.67
N TYR A 72 8.36 1.58 -15.51
CA TYR A 72 7.27 2.36 -14.92
C TYR A 72 7.77 3.61 -14.16
N VAL A 73 9.05 3.67 -13.79
CA VAL A 73 9.60 4.76 -12.97
C VAL A 73 9.74 6.02 -13.82
N GLN A 74 9.07 7.10 -13.40
CA GLN A 74 9.04 8.40 -14.10
C GLN A 74 8.62 8.29 -15.59
N SER A 75 7.85 7.26 -15.92
CA SER A 75 7.34 7.08 -17.28
C SER A 75 6.16 8.00 -17.56
N SER A 76 6.09 8.53 -18.78
CA SER A 76 4.93 9.27 -19.29
C SER A 76 3.88 8.36 -19.94
N GLN A 77 4.18 7.07 -20.12
CA GLN A 77 3.31 6.10 -20.80
C GLN A 77 2.73 5.06 -19.84
N TYR A 78 3.46 4.74 -18.77
CA TYR A 78 3.11 3.69 -17.83
C TYR A 78 3.07 4.26 -16.41
N HIS A 79 2.10 3.82 -15.59
CA HIS A 79 2.02 4.22 -14.19
C HIS A 79 2.06 2.99 -13.28
N PRO A 80 2.87 2.93 -12.20
CA PRO A 80 2.95 1.77 -11.31
C PRO A 80 1.60 1.27 -10.74
N MET A 81 0.57 2.11 -10.76
CA MET A 81 -0.74 1.81 -10.20
C MET A 81 -1.59 0.94 -11.14
N THR A 82 -1.27 0.91 -12.44
CA THR A 82 -1.89 -0.06 -13.36
C THR A 82 -1.41 -1.47 -13.06
N GLU A 83 -0.11 -1.62 -12.77
CA GLU A 83 0.48 -2.89 -12.34
C GLU A 83 -0.07 -3.31 -10.97
N LEU A 84 -0.25 -2.35 -10.05
CA LEU A 84 -0.89 -2.62 -8.76
C LEU A 84 -2.32 -3.16 -8.92
N GLY A 85 -3.12 -2.58 -9.79
CA GLY A 85 -4.49 -3.06 -10.02
C GLY A 85 -4.55 -4.43 -10.71
N ALA A 86 -3.61 -4.72 -11.62
CA ALA A 86 -3.44 -6.06 -12.17
C ALA A 86 -3.08 -7.07 -11.06
N LEU A 87 -2.12 -6.73 -10.20
CA LEU A 87 -1.77 -7.54 -9.03
C LEU A 87 -2.96 -7.81 -8.12
N ILE A 88 -3.74 -6.78 -7.78
CA ILE A 88 -4.96 -6.92 -6.95
C ILE A 88 -5.97 -7.86 -7.62
N THR A 89 -6.09 -7.82 -8.95
CA THR A 89 -6.95 -8.73 -9.72
C THR A 89 -6.44 -10.17 -9.67
N ASP A 90 -5.14 -10.39 -9.88
CA ASP A 90 -4.50 -11.71 -9.85
C ASP A 90 -4.60 -12.37 -8.46
N LEU A 91 -4.56 -11.56 -7.39
CA LEU A 91 -4.78 -12.02 -6.03
C LEU A 91 -6.26 -12.32 -5.71
N GLY A 92 -7.17 -12.01 -6.63
CA GLY A 92 -8.62 -12.17 -6.44
C GLY A 92 -9.21 -11.15 -5.46
N TRP A 93 -8.54 -10.01 -5.25
CA TRP A 93 -8.94 -8.97 -4.30
C TRP A 93 -9.62 -7.77 -4.95
N ALA A 94 -9.81 -7.79 -6.27
CA ALA A 94 -10.49 -6.76 -7.06
C ALA A 94 -12.02 -6.79 -6.90
N THR A 95 -12.51 -6.78 -5.65
CA THR A 95 -13.94 -6.90 -5.32
C THR A 95 -14.31 -5.99 -4.15
N GLY A 96 -15.58 -5.62 -4.05
CA GLY A 96 -16.11 -4.93 -2.87
C GLY A 96 -15.59 -3.51 -2.70
N ILE A 97 -15.20 -3.17 -1.47
CA ILE A 97 -14.77 -1.82 -1.07
C ILE A 97 -13.25 -1.81 -0.83
N ILE A 98 -12.55 -1.00 -1.62
CA ILE A 98 -11.11 -0.76 -1.47
C ILE A 98 -10.90 0.61 -0.82
N GLY A 99 -10.24 0.61 0.34
CA GLY A 99 -9.83 1.81 1.05
C GLY A 99 -8.54 2.39 0.47
N ILE A 100 -8.56 3.69 0.19
CA ILE A 100 -7.42 4.47 -0.30
C ILE A 100 -7.21 5.71 0.55
N GLU A 101 -5.96 6.17 0.68
CA GLU A 101 -5.63 7.38 1.44
C GLU A 101 -5.69 8.62 0.52
N LYS A 102 -6.92 9.08 0.21
CA LYS A 102 -7.20 10.15 -0.76
C LYS A 102 -6.45 11.46 -0.52
N ASP A 103 -6.20 11.81 0.75
CA ASP A 103 -5.54 13.06 1.15
C ASP A 103 -4.16 12.76 1.76
N ASN A 104 -3.42 11.82 1.15
CA ASN A 104 -2.06 11.50 1.53
C ASN A 104 -1.03 12.05 0.53
N TYR A 105 0.13 12.47 1.05
CA TYR A 105 1.18 13.20 0.31
C TYR A 105 1.66 12.48 -0.96
N TYR A 106 1.69 11.16 -0.94
CA TYR A 106 2.28 10.33 -2.01
C TYR A 106 1.22 9.63 -2.88
N PHE A 107 -0.06 9.80 -2.54
CA PHE A 107 -1.17 9.26 -3.32
C PHE A 107 -1.74 10.35 -4.23
N THR A 108 -1.13 10.49 -5.40
CA THR A 108 -1.46 11.55 -6.35
C THR A 108 -2.77 11.29 -7.09
N HIS A 109 -3.33 12.34 -7.70
CA HIS A 109 -4.52 12.17 -8.55
C HIS A 109 -4.26 11.21 -9.74
N ALA A 110 -3.12 11.32 -10.40
CA ALA A 110 -2.72 10.42 -11.49
C ALA A 110 -2.61 8.95 -11.03
N ALA A 111 -2.14 8.73 -9.80
CA ALA A 111 -2.10 7.40 -9.20
C ALA A 111 -3.51 6.82 -9.02
N PHE A 112 -4.46 7.63 -8.55
CA PHE A 112 -5.86 7.22 -8.44
C PHE A 112 -6.48 6.92 -9.81
N GLU A 113 -6.31 7.79 -10.81
CA GLU A 113 -6.87 7.58 -12.15
C GLU A 113 -6.33 6.28 -12.78
N ALA A 114 -5.02 6.06 -12.71
CA ALA A 114 -4.38 4.84 -13.20
C ALA A 114 -4.91 3.59 -12.48
N LEU A 115 -5.00 3.60 -11.15
CA LEU A 115 -5.54 2.49 -10.37
C LEU A 115 -7.00 2.20 -10.74
N ALA A 116 -7.85 3.22 -10.73
CA ALA A 116 -9.28 3.10 -11.00
C ALA A 116 -9.56 2.57 -12.41
N SER A 117 -8.71 2.90 -13.39
CA SER A 117 -8.83 2.38 -14.76
C SER A 117 -8.69 0.86 -14.85
N THR A 118 -7.98 0.23 -13.90
CA THR A 118 -7.72 -1.21 -13.86
C THR A 118 -8.66 -1.98 -12.94
N LEU A 119 -9.42 -1.29 -12.09
CA LEU A 119 -10.34 -1.89 -11.10
C LEU A 119 -11.76 -1.32 -11.29
N PRO A 120 -12.41 -1.50 -12.45
CA PRO A 120 -13.68 -0.84 -12.76
C PRO A 120 -14.87 -1.32 -11.91
N ASN A 121 -14.74 -2.49 -11.26
CA ASN A 121 -15.84 -3.15 -10.55
C ASN A 121 -15.77 -3.01 -9.02
N VAL A 122 -14.91 -2.13 -8.51
CA VAL A 122 -14.74 -1.89 -7.07
C VAL A 122 -15.28 -0.53 -6.66
N THR A 123 -15.64 -0.38 -5.39
CA THR A 123 -15.95 0.93 -4.81
C THR A 123 -14.75 1.43 -4.02
N PHE A 124 -14.24 2.61 -4.35
CA PHE A 124 -13.18 3.24 -3.59
C PHE A 124 -13.73 4.05 -2.41
N LYS A 125 -13.28 3.74 -1.20
CA LYS A 125 -13.62 4.47 0.02
C LYS A 125 -12.41 5.26 0.53
N ASP A 126 -12.66 6.48 1.01
CA ASP A 126 -11.60 7.24 1.68
C ASP A 126 -11.32 6.63 3.05
N THR A 127 -10.07 6.19 3.25
CA THR A 127 -9.57 5.65 4.51
C THR A 127 -8.31 6.37 4.97
N THR A 128 -8.08 7.61 4.54
CA THR A 128 -6.86 8.41 4.81
C THR A 128 -6.43 8.41 6.28
N ARG A 129 -7.40 8.38 7.20
CA ARG A 129 -7.13 8.46 8.64
C ARG A 129 -7.15 7.11 9.34
N LEU A 130 -7.52 6.03 8.67
CA LEU A 130 -7.84 4.75 9.33
C LEU A 130 -6.64 4.21 10.11
N VAL A 131 -5.50 3.99 9.45
CA VAL A 131 -4.28 3.48 10.12
C VAL A 131 -3.71 4.51 11.10
N LYS A 132 -3.84 5.81 10.79
CA LYS A 132 -3.37 6.90 11.66
C LYS A 132 -4.05 6.89 13.02
N TRP A 133 -5.35 6.57 13.07
CA TRP A 133 -6.10 6.44 14.33
C TRP A 133 -5.67 5.22 15.14
N GLU A 134 -5.36 4.09 14.49
CA GLU A 134 -4.85 2.90 15.19
C GLU A 134 -3.47 3.16 15.84
N ARG A 135 -2.72 4.14 15.33
CA ARG A 135 -1.40 4.54 15.84
C ARG A 135 -1.47 5.59 16.95
N ILE A 136 -2.66 6.04 17.38
CA ILE A 136 -2.75 7.17 18.33
C ILE A 136 -2.27 6.77 19.73
N VAL A 137 -2.69 5.59 20.21
CA VAL A 137 -2.25 5.01 21.48
C VAL A 137 -0.98 4.20 21.22
N LYS A 138 0.12 4.59 21.88
CA LYS A 138 1.42 3.95 21.72
C LYS A 138 1.52 2.70 22.59
N SER A 139 2.16 1.68 22.06
CA SER A 139 2.63 0.55 22.86
C SER A 139 3.76 0.98 23.83
N PRO A 140 4.03 0.21 24.90
CA PRO A 140 5.16 0.49 25.79
C PRO A 140 6.50 0.58 25.04
N ARG A 141 6.69 -0.24 24.00
CA ARG A 141 7.92 -0.24 23.20
C ARG A 141 8.06 1.00 22.33
N GLU A 142 6.97 1.48 21.73
CA GLU A 142 6.98 2.75 21.01
C GLU A 142 7.27 3.93 21.94
N ILE A 143 6.72 3.93 23.16
CA ILE A 143 7.00 4.97 24.18
C ILE A 143 8.47 4.98 24.58
N GLU A 144 9.10 3.81 24.71
CA GLU A 144 10.53 3.70 25.04
C GLU A 144 11.45 4.34 23.96
N TYR A 145 11.03 4.33 22.70
CA TYR A 145 11.79 4.92 21.60
C TYR A 145 11.65 6.45 21.48
N MET A 146 10.68 7.06 22.17
CA MET A 146 10.38 8.50 22.12
C MET A 146 11.18 9.31 23.15
#